data_AF-A0A0G2J7E6-F1
#
_entry.id   AF-A0A0G2J7E6-F1
#
_cell.length_a   1.000
_cell.length_b   1.000
_cell.length_c   1.000
_cell.angle_alpha   90.00
_cell.angle_beta   90.00
_cell.angle_gamma   90.00
#
_symmetry.space_group_name_H-M   'P 1'
#
loop_
_entity.id
_entity.type
_entity.pdbx_description
1 polymer ?
#
loop_
_entity_poly.entity_id
_entity_poly.type
_entity_poly.pdbx_seq_one_letter_code
_entity_poly.pdbx_strand_id
1 'polypeptide(L)'
;MYLISKSPIYFGPFLVTPQASFAPPLPPQKLTTSPNTKPPNQVFYVTPLSFALVNLKPLLPGHVLVCPLRCVPRVTDLSPSETTDLFLTVRRVSRMIERVYHSTSLNIAIQDGPEAGQTVPHVHAHIIPRRKADLEHRGGSDAIYEMMEGREGNIARHLGDMVEEKREKEREESSFPGVDNEGREPRSEEEMMEEAFALAKAMEGEPAD
;
A
#
# COMPACT_ATOMS: atom_id res chain seq x y z
N MET A 1 22.59 0.11 -2.08
CA MET A 1 22.75 1.37 -1.33
C MET A 1 21.80 2.37 -1.96
N TYR A 2 20.54 2.41 -1.49
CA TYR A 2 19.45 3.10 -2.17
C TYR A 2 19.46 4.59 -1.81
N LEU A 3 19.55 5.46 -2.82
CA LEU A 3 19.39 6.90 -2.67
C LEU A 3 17.91 7.18 -2.37
N ILE A 4 17.59 7.37 -1.10
CA ILE A 4 16.24 7.75 -0.68
C ILE A 4 16.03 9.21 -1.05
N SER A 5 14.99 9.46 -1.85
CA SER A 5 14.49 10.80 -2.11
C SER A 5 14.20 11.49 -0.78
N LYS A 6 14.80 12.67 -0.55
CA LYS A 6 14.52 13.51 0.62
C LYS A 6 13.10 14.11 0.61
N SER A 7 12.32 13.80 -0.42
CA SER A 7 10.99 14.36 -0.67
C SER A 7 9.88 13.44 -0.14
N PRO A 8 8.78 14.01 0.37
CA PRO A 8 7.60 13.24 0.74
C PRO A 8 7.07 12.40 -0.43
N ILE A 9 6.63 11.17 -0.15
CA ILE A 9 6.00 10.27 -1.12
C ILE A 9 4.48 10.37 -0.95
N TYR A 10 3.75 10.40 -2.06
CA TYR A 10 2.29 10.48 -2.05
C TYR A 10 1.67 9.33 -2.82
N PHE A 11 0.57 8.82 -2.28
CA PHE A 11 -0.35 7.93 -2.99
C PHE A 11 -1.66 8.69 -3.22
N GLY A 12 -1.85 9.27 -4.40
CA GLY A 12 -2.96 10.21 -4.64
C GLY A 12 -2.79 11.44 -3.74
N PRO A 13 -3.85 11.89 -3.03
CA PRO A 13 -3.74 13.00 -2.08
C PRO A 13 -3.11 12.61 -0.73
N PHE A 14 -2.84 11.31 -0.50
CA PHE A 14 -2.43 10.80 0.80
C PHE A 14 -0.91 10.74 0.93
N LEU A 15 -0.37 11.37 1.98
CA LEU A 15 1.05 11.28 2.32
C LEU A 15 1.35 9.87 2.86
N VAL A 16 2.34 9.20 2.27
CA VAL A 16 2.81 7.88 2.71
C VAL A 16 4.28 7.97 3.13
N THR A 17 4.66 7.41 4.28
CA THR A 17 6.04 7.51 4.76
C THR A 17 6.88 6.26 4.49
N PRO A 18 8.16 6.44 4.10
CA PRO A 18 9.14 5.35 4.05
C PRO A 18 9.52 4.87 5.45
N GLN A 19 9.79 3.56 5.58
CA GLN A 19 10.33 2.96 6.80
C GLN A 19 11.58 3.71 7.30
N ALA A 20 11.60 3.99 8.61
CA ALA A 20 12.53 4.94 9.24
C ALA A 20 13.98 4.44 9.42
N SER A 21 14.38 3.27 8.92
CA SER A 21 15.73 2.72 9.13
C SER A 21 16.82 3.33 8.25
N PHE A 22 16.58 4.45 7.56
CA PHE A 22 17.53 4.97 6.57
C PHE A 22 17.75 6.50 6.53
N ALA A 23 17.53 7.23 7.64
CA ALA A 23 17.94 8.64 7.73
C ALA A 23 18.63 8.97 9.07
N PRO A 24 19.78 9.69 9.08
CA PRO A 24 20.31 10.32 10.29
C PRO A 24 19.38 11.47 10.75
N PRO A 25 19.40 11.84 12.05
CA PRO A 25 18.49 12.84 12.61
C PRO A 25 18.65 14.19 11.90
N LEU A 26 17.54 14.74 11.41
CA LEU A 26 17.50 16.10 10.86
C LEU A 26 17.55 17.14 11.99
N PRO A 27 18.21 18.29 11.79
CA PRO A 27 18.20 19.39 12.76
C PRO A 27 16.80 20.02 12.84
N PRO A 28 16.38 20.49 14.02
CA PRO A 28 15.01 20.95 14.25
C PRO A 28 14.75 22.24 13.48
N GLN A 29 13.79 22.21 12.56
CA GLN A 29 13.13 23.42 12.08
C GLN A 29 11.67 23.39 12.53
N LYS A 30 11.26 24.48 13.19
CA LYS A 30 9.96 24.68 13.82
C LYS A 30 8.83 24.54 12.80
N LEU A 31 8.11 23.43 12.84
CA LEU A 31 6.75 23.34 12.32
C LEU A 31 5.84 22.92 13.48
N THR A 32 4.82 23.74 13.70
CA THR A 32 3.92 23.68 14.85
C THR A 32 2.91 22.55 14.70
N THR A 33 3.29 21.33 15.10
CA THR A 33 2.37 20.23 15.40
C THR A 33 2.98 19.39 16.54
N SER A 34 2.12 18.87 17.42
CA SER A 34 2.47 18.18 18.67
C SER A 34 3.66 17.19 18.58
N PRO A 35 4.52 17.04 19.63
CA PRO A 35 5.87 16.47 19.49
C PRO A 35 5.99 14.95 19.28
N ASN A 36 4.92 14.20 19.04
CA ASN A 36 5.01 12.73 19.20
C ASN A 36 4.30 11.84 18.19
N THR A 37 3.96 12.32 16.98
CA THR A 37 3.29 11.47 15.99
C THR A 37 4.19 11.26 14.77
N LYS A 38 4.95 10.16 14.76
CA LYS A 38 5.60 9.67 13.53
C LYS A 38 4.51 9.27 12.54
N PRO A 39 4.58 9.62 11.25
CA PRO A 39 3.59 9.16 10.29
C PRO A 39 3.76 7.65 10.02
N PRO A 40 2.69 6.91 9.71
CA PRO A 40 2.70 5.45 9.62
C PRO A 40 3.57 4.95 8.45
N ASN A 41 4.61 4.17 8.75
CA ASN A 41 5.58 3.66 7.77
C ASN A 41 4.97 2.54 6.89
N GLN A 42 4.36 2.91 5.76
CA GLN A 42 3.65 1.96 4.88
C GLN A 42 4.49 1.51 3.68
N VAL A 43 5.51 2.27 3.32
CA VAL A 43 6.35 2.01 2.14
C VAL A 43 7.52 1.10 2.53
N PHE A 44 7.65 -0.05 1.87
CA PHE A 44 8.68 -1.06 2.16
C PHE A 44 9.77 -1.15 1.09
N TYR A 45 9.58 -0.55 -0.09
CA TYR A 45 10.57 -0.55 -1.16
C TYR A 45 10.45 0.69 -2.06
N VAL A 46 11.57 1.23 -2.52
CA VAL A 46 11.65 2.43 -3.35
C VAL A 46 12.74 2.27 -4.40
N THR A 47 12.44 2.66 -5.64
CA THR A 47 13.37 2.79 -6.77
C THR A 47 13.48 4.27 -7.17
N PRO A 48 14.29 4.64 -8.17
CA PRO A 48 14.34 6.02 -8.64
C PRO A 48 13.01 6.56 -9.17
N LEU A 49 12.08 5.70 -9.64
CA LEU A 49 10.82 6.12 -10.27
C LEU A 49 9.56 5.47 -9.70
N SER A 50 9.67 4.50 -8.79
CA SER A 50 8.54 3.75 -8.23
C SER A 50 8.71 3.48 -6.73
N PHE A 51 7.63 3.08 -6.08
CA PHE A 51 7.64 2.62 -4.71
C PHE A 51 6.61 1.52 -4.49
N ALA A 52 6.78 0.73 -3.43
CA ALA A 52 5.86 -0.31 -3.01
C ALA A 52 5.41 -0.11 -1.56
N LEU A 53 4.12 -0.30 -1.32
CA LEU A 53 3.49 -0.08 -0.02
C LEU A 53 2.52 -1.20 0.36
N VAL A 54 2.35 -1.39 1.66
CA VAL A 54 1.36 -2.33 2.21
C VAL A 54 -0.04 -1.76 2.10
N ASN A 55 -1.03 -2.60 1.80
CA ASN A 55 -2.41 -2.15 1.61
C ASN A 55 -3.15 -2.07 2.95
N LEU A 56 -3.86 -0.97 3.22
CA LEU A 56 -4.63 -0.81 4.44
C LEU A 56 -5.66 -1.93 4.68
N LYS A 57 -6.41 -2.32 3.64
CA LYS A 57 -7.38 -3.43 3.69
C LYS A 57 -7.04 -4.47 2.62
N PRO A 58 -6.06 -5.35 2.89
CA PRO A 58 -5.43 -6.16 1.86
C PRO A 58 -6.32 -7.33 1.41
N LEU A 59 -7.08 -7.27 0.31
CA LEU A 59 -7.98 -8.36 -0.19
C LEU A 59 -7.62 -9.81 0.24
N LEU A 60 -6.38 -10.25 0.08
CA LEU A 60 -5.82 -11.43 0.74
C LEU A 60 -4.54 -11.06 1.52
N PRO A 61 -4.10 -11.85 2.52
CA PRO A 61 -2.85 -11.61 3.23
C PRO A 61 -1.67 -11.46 2.25
N GLY A 62 -0.89 -10.39 2.38
CA GLY A 62 0.20 -10.06 1.46
C GLY A 62 -0.19 -9.30 0.20
N HIS A 63 -1.45 -8.84 0.10
CA HIS A 63 -1.85 -7.88 -0.93
C HIS A 63 -1.13 -6.53 -0.71
N VAL A 64 -0.22 -6.22 -1.63
CA VAL A 64 0.56 -4.98 -1.67
C VAL A 64 0.31 -4.20 -2.96
N LEU A 65 0.72 -2.93 -2.96
CA LEU A 65 0.62 -2.04 -4.12
C LEU A 65 2.01 -1.62 -4.59
N VAL A 66 2.17 -1.42 -5.89
CA VAL A 66 3.35 -0.79 -6.51
C VAL A 66 2.90 0.39 -7.36
N CYS A 67 3.50 1.56 -7.15
CA CYS A 67 3.08 2.83 -7.74
C CYS A 67 4.29 3.59 -8.32
N PRO A 68 4.13 4.42 -9.35
CA PRO A 68 5.16 5.39 -9.74
C PRO A 68 5.30 6.45 -8.64
N LEU A 69 6.47 7.07 -8.51
CA LEU A 69 6.66 8.20 -7.59
C LEU A 69 5.91 9.45 -8.06
N ARG A 70 5.81 9.65 -9.38
CA ARG A 70 5.03 10.73 -9.97
C ARG A 70 3.55 10.36 -9.97
N CYS A 71 2.74 11.15 -9.29
CA CYS A 71 1.30 10.95 -9.22
C CYS A 71 0.64 11.23 -10.58
N VAL A 72 0.39 10.18 -11.36
CA VAL A 72 -0.40 10.22 -12.61
C VAL A 72 -1.61 9.32 -12.54
N PRO A 73 -2.78 9.72 -13.07
CA PRO A 73 -4.00 8.95 -12.94
C PRO A 73 -4.06 7.76 -13.91
N ARG A 74 -3.47 7.85 -15.11
CA ARG A 74 -3.59 6.83 -16.15
C ARG A 74 -2.26 6.20 -16.52
N VAL A 75 -2.26 4.92 -16.90
CA VAL A 75 -1.07 4.21 -17.40
C VAL A 75 -0.51 4.90 -18.64
N THR A 76 -1.37 5.47 -19.48
CA THR A 76 -0.97 6.25 -20.66
C THR A 76 -0.20 7.52 -20.36
N ASP A 77 -0.25 8.01 -19.11
CA ASP A 77 0.46 9.22 -18.68
C ASP A 77 1.89 8.93 -18.20
N LEU A 78 2.27 7.65 -18.11
CA LEU A 78 3.62 7.23 -17.75
C LEU A 78 4.59 7.48 -18.90
N SER A 79 5.79 7.94 -18.56
CA SER A 79 6.92 7.89 -19.48
C SER A 79 7.37 6.45 -19.73
N PRO A 80 8.10 6.17 -20.83
CA PRO A 80 8.68 4.85 -21.07
C PRO A 80 9.60 4.37 -19.94
N SER A 81 10.33 5.29 -19.30
CA SER A 81 11.20 4.99 -18.16
C SER A 81 10.40 4.61 -16.91
N GLU A 82 9.31 5.33 -16.61
CA GLU A 82 8.45 5.00 -15.47
C GLU A 82 7.71 3.69 -15.71
N THR A 83 7.24 3.45 -16.94
CA THR A 83 6.63 2.16 -17.31
C THR A 83 7.60 1.01 -17.07
N THR A 84 8.85 1.15 -17.52
CA THR A 84 9.89 0.13 -17.35
C THR A 84 10.19 -0.10 -15.87
N ASP A 85 10.45 0.96 -15.12
CA ASP A 85 10.79 0.87 -13.70
C ASP A 85 9.63 0.31 -12.86
N LEU A 86 8.37 0.69 -13.18
CA LEU A 86 7.17 0.18 -12.53
C LEU A 86 7.05 -1.33 -12.69
N PHE A 87 7.14 -1.85 -13.92
CA PHE A 87 6.97 -3.29 -14.17
C PHE A 87 8.17 -4.13 -13.70
N LEU A 88 9.40 -3.59 -13.74
CA LEU A 88 10.55 -4.24 -13.08
C LEU A 88 10.35 -4.30 -11.57
N THR A 89 9.81 -3.24 -10.96
CA THR A 89 9.46 -3.22 -9.54
C THR A 89 8.36 -4.23 -9.22
N VAL A 90 7.29 -4.28 -10.02
CA VAL A 90 6.21 -5.28 -9.88
C VAL A 90 6.77 -6.70 -9.94
N ARG A 91 7.64 -7.00 -10.91
CA ARG A 91 8.28 -8.32 -11.04
C ARG A 91 9.13 -8.67 -9.82
N ARG A 92 9.92 -7.72 -9.30
CA ARG A 92 10.77 -7.96 -8.12
C ARG A 92 9.94 -8.17 -6.85
N VAL A 93 8.95 -7.31 -6.61
CA VAL A 93 8.03 -7.44 -5.47
C VAL A 93 7.23 -8.74 -5.56
N SER A 94 6.76 -9.12 -6.74
CA SER A 94 6.03 -10.38 -6.98
C SER A 94 6.80 -11.61 -6.50
N ARG A 95 8.08 -11.75 -6.89
CA ARG A 95 8.94 -12.85 -6.43
C ARG A 95 9.09 -12.89 -4.91
N MET A 96 9.30 -11.72 -4.31
CA MET A 96 9.43 -11.58 -2.86
C MET A 96 8.14 -12.00 -2.15
N ILE A 97 7.00 -11.51 -2.62
CA ILE A 97 5.68 -11.81 -2.05
C ILE A 97 5.38 -13.30 -2.14
N GLU A 98 5.64 -13.95 -3.28
CA GLU A 98 5.46 -15.40 -3.39
C GLU A 98 6.29 -16.18 -2.38
N ARG A 99 7.55 -15.78 -2.19
CA ARG A 99 8.46 -16.42 -1.23
C ARG A 99 8.00 -16.21 0.21
N VAL A 100 7.67 -14.98 0.59
CA VAL A 100 7.29 -14.61 1.97
C VAL A 100 5.95 -15.21 2.36
N TYR A 101 4.97 -15.15 1.45
CA TYR A 101 3.62 -15.64 1.71
C TYR A 101 3.41 -17.07 1.19
N HIS A 102 4.47 -17.80 0.85
CA HIS A 102 4.40 -19.19 0.38
C HIS A 102 3.26 -19.44 -0.62
N SER A 103 3.06 -18.50 -1.55
CA SER A 103 2.04 -18.59 -2.57
C SER A 103 2.61 -19.24 -3.83
N THR A 104 1.73 -19.84 -4.64
CA THR A 104 2.13 -20.54 -5.87
C THR A 104 1.76 -19.77 -7.12
N SER A 105 1.01 -18.67 -6.97
CA SER A 105 0.53 -17.83 -8.06
C SER A 105 0.22 -16.43 -7.50
N LEU A 106 -0.01 -15.47 -8.40
CA LEU A 106 -0.38 -14.10 -8.07
C LEU A 106 -1.52 -13.63 -8.98
N ASN A 107 -2.42 -12.81 -8.45
CA ASN A 107 -3.14 -11.85 -9.28
C ASN A 107 -2.35 -10.54 -9.33
N ILE A 108 -2.06 -10.06 -10.54
CA ILE A 108 -1.45 -8.75 -10.77
C ILE A 108 -2.44 -7.94 -11.61
N ALA A 109 -2.90 -6.81 -11.09
CA ALA A 109 -3.97 -6.05 -11.72
C ALA A 109 -3.73 -4.53 -11.61
N ILE A 110 -4.13 -3.81 -12.65
CA ILE A 110 -4.16 -2.34 -12.68
C ILE A 110 -5.57 -1.94 -13.11
N GLN A 111 -6.26 -1.17 -12.27
CA GLN A 111 -7.55 -0.58 -12.59
C GLN A 111 -7.28 0.81 -13.19
N ASP A 112 -7.16 0.88 -14.53
CA ASP A 112 -6.75 2.10 -15.25
C ASP A 112 -7.95 2.99 -15.60
N GLY A 113 -8.42 3.77 -14.62
CA GLY A 113 -9.52 4.73 -14.76
C GLY A 113 -10.79 4.35 -13.98
N PRO A 114 -11.72 5.30 -13.77
CA PRO A 114 -12.89 5.10 -12.91
C PRO A 114 -13.76 3.91 -13.32
N GLU A 115 -14.00 3.74 -14.61
CA GLU A 115 -14.83 2.65 -15.17
C GLU A 115 -14.16 1.27 -15.03
N ALA A 116 -12.85 1.23 -14.78
CA ALA A 116 -12.11 0.00 -14.47
C ALA A 116 -12.08 -0.29 -12.95
N GLY A 117 -12.75 0.52 -12.13
CA GLY A 117 -12.77 0.40 -10.67
C GLY A 117 -11.68 1.20 -9.95
N GLN A 118 -10.98 2.12 -10.64
CA GLN A 118 -9.97 2.96 -9.99
C GLN A 118 -10.61 3.88 -8.94
N THR A 119 -10.14 3.79 -7.71
CA THR A 119 -10.65 4.62 -6.61
C THR A 119 -9.71 5.75 -6.23
N VAL A 120 -8.40 5.52 -6.29
CA VAL A 120 -7.37 6.57 -6.13
C VAL A 120 -6.81 6.93 -7.50
N PRO A 121 -6.88 8.21 -7.95
CA PRO A 121 -6.42 8.66 -9.27
C PRO A 121 -4.88 8.77 -9.32
N HIS A 122 -4.22 7.66 -9.05
CA HIS A 122 -2.78 7.44 -9.12
C HIS A 122 -2.58 6.01 -9.60
N VAL A 123 -1.82 5.77 -10.67
CA VAL A 123 -1.52 4.42 -11.15
C VAL A 123 -0.96 3.57 -10.00
N HIS A 124 -1.55 2.39 -9.79
CA HIS A 124 -1.04 1.39 -8.85
C HIS A 124 -1.33 -0.01 -9.38
N ALA A 125 -0.32 -0.87 -9.29
CA ALA A 125 -0.45 -2.29 -9.54
C ALA A 125 -0.72 -3.02 -8.23
N HIS A 126 -1.84 -3.73 -8.18
CA HIS A 126 -2.13 -4.70 -7.13
C HIS A 126 -1.28 -5.94 -7.35
N ILE A 127 -0.66 -6.44 -6.28
CA ILE A 127 0.00 -7.75 -6.25
C ILE A 127 -0.66 -8.54 -5.12
N ILE A 128 -1.39 -9.60 -5.48
CA ILE A 128 -2.21 -10.38 -4.55
C ILE A 128 -1.74 -11.83 -4.59
N PRO A 129 -1.12 -12.36 -3.53
CA PRO A 129 -0.67 -13.74 -3.50
C PRO A 129 -1.84 -14.73 -3.46
N ARG A 130 -1.71 -15.81 -4.23
CA ARG A 130 -2.73 -16.85 -4.40
C ARG A 130 -2.22 -18.22 -3.99
N ARG A 131 -3.05 -18.96 -3.25
CA ARG A 131 -2.83 -20.37 -2.90
C ARG A 131 -4.01 -21.19 -3.38
N LYS A 132 -3.81 -22.50 -3.56
CA LYS A 132 -4.91 -23.40 -3.92
C LYS A 132 -6.04 -23.27 -2.89
N ALA A 133 -7.28 -23.09 -3.37
CA ALA A 133 -8.50 -23.01 -2.57
C ALA A 133 -8.54 -21.85 -1.54
N ASP A 134 -7.71 -20.81 -1.71
CA ASP A 134 -7.70 -19.61 -0.84
C ASP A 134 -9.05 -18.87 -0.80
N LEU A 135 -9.84 -18.97 -1.87
CA LEU A 135 -11.16 -18.36 -2.01
C LEU A 135 -12.30 -19.37 -2.15
N GLU A 136 -12.08 -20.66 -1.85
CA GLU A 136 -13.12 -21.69 -2.00
C GLU A 136 -14.40 -21.35 -1.21
N HIS A 137 -14.22 -20.83 0.01
CA HIS A 137 -15.30 -20.37 0.89
C HIS A 137 -16.07 -19.15 0.35
N ARG A 138 -15.58 -18.48 -0.68
CA ARG A 138 -16.19 -17.32 -1.35
C ARG A 138 -16.68 -17.64 -2.76
N GLY A 139 -16.78 -18.91 -3.14
CA GLY A 139 -17.22 -19.31 -4.48
C GLY A 139 -16.09 -19.57 -5.47
N GLY A 140 -14.85 -19.69 -4.98
CA GLY A 140 -13.68 -20.09 -5.78
C GLY A 140 -12.85 -18.92 -6.28
N SER A 141 -11.97 -19.19 -7.25
CA SER A 141 -10.93 -18.26 -7.67
C SER A 141 -11.43 -16.92 -8.22
N ASP A 142 -12.62 -16.90 -8.83
CA ASP A 142 -13.20 -15.72 -9.48
C ASP A 142 -13.79 -14.71 -8.49
N ALA A 143 -13.98 -15.12 -7.22
CA ALA A 143 -14.41 -14.21 -6.15
C ALA A 143 -13.48 -13.00 -5.99
N ILE A 144 -12.22 -13.11 -6.44
CA ILE A 144 -11.27 -12.01 -6.42
C ILE A 144 -11.75 -10.79 -7.23
N TYR A 145 -12.46 -11.00 -8.34
CA TYR A 145 -12.93 -9.91 -9.19
C TYR A 145 -14.04 -9.11 -8.49
N GLU A 146 -14.99 -9.82 -7.87
CA GLU A 146 -16.04 -9.20 -7.05
C GLU A 146 -15.45 -8.45 -5.86
N MET A 147 -14.41 -9.00 -5.22
CA MET A 147 -13.70 -8.35 -4.12
C MET A 147 -12.99 -7.06 -4.57
N MET A 148 -12.41 -7.03 -5.78
CA MET A 148 -11.76 -5.85 -6.35
C MET A 148 -12.75 -4.74 -6.76
N GLU A 149 -13.92 -5.11 -7.29
CA GLU A 149 -14.98 -4.16 -7.66
C GLU A 149 -15.78 -3.67 -6.45
N GLY A 150 -15.88 -4.51 -5.42
CA GLY A 150 -16.67 -4.25 -4.23
C GLY A 150 -16.07 -3.22 -3.27
N ARG A 151 -16.78 -2.99 -2.16
CA ARG A 151 -16.31 -2.07 -1.10
C ARG A 151 -14.95 -2.48 -0.53
N GLU A 152 -14.64 -3.78 -0.52
CA GLU A 152 -13.37 -4.31 -0.03
C GLU A 152 -12.18 -3.79 -0.85
N GLY A 153 -12.32 -3.65 -2.17
CA GLY A 153 -11.29 -3.13 -3.08
C GLY A 153 -11.15 -1.60 -3.10
N ASN A 154 -12.07 -0.85 -2.49
CA ASN A 154 -12.09 0.62 -2.58
C ASN A 154 -11.06 1.29 -1.66
N ILE A 155 -9.83 1.44 -2.14
CA ILE A 155 -8.72 2.02 -1.38
C ILE A 155 -8.99 3.47 -0.95
N ALA A 156 -9.57 4.31 -1.81
CA ALA A 156 -9.81 5.71 -1.50
C ALA A 156 -10.74 5.89 -0.30
N ARG A 157 -11.80 5.07 -0.22
CA ARG A 157 -12.70 5.04 0.91
C ARG A 157 -11.97 4.61 2.18
N HIS A 158 -11.21 3.52 2.15
CA HIS A 158 -10.53 3.02 3.35
C HIS A 158 -9.51 4.03 3.89
N LEU A 159 -8.78 4.72 3.00
CA LEU A 159 -7.88 5.81 3.40
C LEU A 159 -8.65 7.01 3.97
N GLY A 160 -9.84 7.31 3.43
CA GLY A 160 -10.75 8.30 3.99
C GLY A 160 -11.25 7.92 5.39
N ASP A 161 -11.74 6.70 5.55
CA ASP A 161 -12.25 6.15 6.82
C ASP A 161 -11.15 6.21 7.90
N MET A 162 -9.88 5.88 7.59
CA MET A 162 -8.77 6.06 8.54
C MET A 162 -8.57 7.51 8.96
N VAL A 163 -8.67 8.45 8.02
CA VAL A 163 -8.47 9.88 8.30
C VAL A 163 -9.63 10.42 9.14
N GLU A 164 -10.85 9.96 8.88
CA GLU A 164 -12.02 10.28 9.69
C GLU A 164 -11.96 9.64 11.08
N GLU A 165 -11.68 8.34 11.20
CA GLU A 165 -11.48 7.66 12.49
C GLU A 165 -10.35 8.31 13.31
N LYS A 166 -9.28 8.78 12.67
CA LYS A 166 -8.20 9.49 13.36
C LYS A 166 -8.69 10.83 13.90
N ARG A 167 -9.47 11.57 13.11
CA ARG A 167 -10.13 12.81 13.54
C ARG A 167 -11.18 12.57 14.61
N GLU A 168 -11.87 11.44 14.58
CA GLU A 168 -12.86 11.03 15.57
C GLU A 168 -12.20 10.55 16.84
N LYS A 169 -11.15 9.72 16.81
CA LYS A 169 -10.35 9.35 18.00
C LYS A 169 -9.71 10.58 18.67
N GLU A 170 -9.24 11.54 17.89
CA GLU A 170 -8.78 12.85 18.39
C GLU A 170 -9.93 13.68 19.03
N ARG A 171 -11.19 13.41 18.67
CA ARG A 171 -12.39 14.01 19.29
C ARG A 171 -12.97 13.15 20.42
N GLU A 172 -12.80 11.84 20.39
CA GLU A 172 -13.34 10.81 21.30
C GLU A 172 -12.47 10.59 22.56
N GLU A 173 -11.31 11.26 22.67
CA GLU A 173 -10.81 11.70 23.99
C GLU A 173 -11.86 12.53 24.77
N SER A 174 -12.99 12.87 24.13
CA SER A 174 -14.27 13.21 24.74
C SER A 174 -15.47 12.35 24.26
N SER A 175 -15.45 11.05 24.59
CA SER A 175 -16.61 10.18 24.93
C SER A 175 -17.53 9.55 23.85
N PHE A 176 -17.66 8.22 24.02
CA PHE A 176 -18.66 7.20 23.61
C PHE A 176 -18.54 6.45 22.26
N PRO A 177 -18.76 5.11 22.26
CA PRO A 177 -18.36 4.23 21.16
C PRO A 177 -19.46 4.00 20.11
N GLY A 178 -19.04 3.98 18.84
CA GLY A 178 -19.83 3.54 17.68
C GLY A 178 -19.86 2.02 17.52
N VAL A 179 -20.92 1.53 16.87
CA VAL A 179 -21.35 0.12 16.78
C VAL A 179 -20.77 -0.57 15.52
N ASP A 180 -20.42 -1.84 15.71
CA ASP A 180 -19.97 -2.92 14.82
C ASP A 180 -20.22 -2.80 13.30
N ASN A 181 -19.22 -3.16 12.49
CA ASN A 181 -19.34 -3.32 11.03
C ASN A 181 -18.73 -4.66 10.57
N GLU A 182 -19.59 -5.65 10.33
CA GLU A 182 -19.16 -6.96 9.82
C GLU A 182 -18.51 -6.89 8.43
N GLY A 183 -17.29 -7.45 8.34
CA GLY A 183 -16.75 -8.02 7.11
C GLY A 183 -15.22 -8.03 7.02
N ARG A 184 -14.57 -6.90 7.36
CA ARG A 184 -13.11 -6.78 7.46
C ARG A 184 -12.70 -5.44 8.08
N GLU A 185 -12.08 -5.50 9.24
CA GLU A 185 -11.55 -4.31 9.91
C GLU A 185 -10.31 -3.75 9.19
N PRO A 186 -10.16 -2.40 9.10
CA PRO A 186 -8.90 -1.79 8.73
C PRO A 186 -7.77 -2.30 9.63
N ARG A 187 -6.59 -2.52 9.05
CA ARG A 187 -5.40 -2.86 9.85
C ARG A 187 -4.99 -1.68 10.71
N SER A 188 -4.44 -1.97 11.88
CA SER A 188 -3.88 -0.93 12.73
C SER A 188 -2.60 -0.33 12.10
N GLU A 189 -2.25 0.91 12.49
CA GLU A 189 -1.00 1.54 12.04
C GLU A 189 0.24 0.68 12.43
N GLU A 190 0.17 0.00 13.59
CA GLU A 190 1.24 -0.89 14.08
C GLU A 190 1.38 -2.13 13.20
N GLU A 191 0.28 -2.81 12.86
CA GLU A 191 0.29 -3.97 11.97
C GLU A 191 0.84 -3.64 10.58
N MET A 192 0.44 -2.49 10.03
CA MET A 192 0.96 -2.01 8.74
C MET A 192 2.46 -1.74 8.82
N MET A 193 2.92 -1.12 9.91
CA MET A 193 4.34 -0.82 10.11
C MET A 193 5.18 -2.09 10.26
N GLU A 194 4.70 -3.08 11.02
CA GLU A 194 5.37 -4.35 11.20
C GLU A 194 5.46 -5.13 9.88
N GLU A 195 4.37 -5.20 9.12
CA GLU A 195 4.39 -5.84 7.80
C GLU A 195 5.36 -5.13 6.86
N ALA A 196 5.27 -3.81 6.75
CA ALA A 196 6.16 -3.05 5.88
C ALA A 196 7.64 -3.20 6.29
N PHE A 197 7.94 -3.31 7.58
CA PHE A 197 9.30 -3.59 8.06
C PHE A 197 9.75 -5.01 7.67
N ALA A 198 8.90 -6.00 7.87
CA ALA A 198 9.20 -7.39 7.50
C ALA A 198 9.43 -7.53 5.99
N LEU A 199 8.60 -6.89 5.16
CA LEU A 199 8.75 -6.89 3.70
C LEU A 199 9.99 -6.13 3.25
N ALA A 200 10.33 -5.01 3.90
CA ALA A 200 11.55 -4.27 3.60
C ALA A 200 12.80 -5.16 3.83
N LYS A 201 12.85 -5.87 4.95
CA LYS A 201 13.91 -6.85 5.23
C LYS A 201 13.92 -8.00 4.23
N ALA A 202 12.75 -8.49 3.81
CA ALA A 202 12.65 -9.55 2.82
C ALA A 202 13.18 -9.12 1.44
N MET A 203 12.98 -7.85 1.06
CA MET A 203 13.48 -7.27 -0.19
C MET A 203 15.00 -7.16 -0.27
N GLU A 204 15.71 -7.05 0.88
CA GLU A 204 17.19 -7.03 0.90
C GLU A 204 17.80 -8.34 0.36
N GLY A 205 17.09 -9.46 0.54
CA GLY A 205 17.49 -10.77 0.03
C GLY A 205 17.10 -11.04 -1.41
N GLU A 206 16.32 -10.16 -2.05
CA GLU A 206 15.92 -10.32 -3.45
C GLU A 206 17.02 -9.84 -4.41
N PRO A 207 17.43 -10.64 -5.41
CA PRO A 207 18.38 -10.19 -6.41
C PRO A 207 17.85 -8.96 -7.17
N ALA A 208 18.75 -8.06 -7.51
CA ALA A 208 18.46 -6.99 -8.47
C ALA A 208 18.32 -7.59 -9.88
N ASP A 209 17.49 -6.95 -10.70
CA ASP A 209 17.34 -7.27 -12.12
C ASP A 209 18.41 -6.59 -12.98
#